data_AF-A0A9D2MZA9-F1
#
_entry.id   AF-A0A9D2MZA9-F1
#
_cell.length_a   1.000
_cell.length_b   1.000
_cell.length_c   1.000
_cell.angle_alpha   90.00
_cell.angle_beta   90.00
_cell.angle_gamma   90.00
#
_symmetry.space_group_name_H-M   'P 1'
#
loop_
_entity.id
_entity.type
_entity.pdbx_description
1 polymer ?
#
loop_
_entity_poly.entity_id
_entity_poly.type
_entity_poly.pdbx_seq_one_letter_code
_entity_poly.pdbx_strand_id
1 'polypeptide(L)'
;AILVVAATDGVMAQTREHILLSRQVGVPYIVVFMNKCDMVDDPELLELVEMEIRDLLNEYEFPGDDTPVIQGSALKALEDPSGEWGDKIIELMDAVDEWIPDPVRETDKPFLMPVEDVFTITGRGTVATGRVERGTLHLNDEVEIIGIHEDVRKTVVTGIEMFRKLLDEAQAGDNIGALLRGVQRTEIERGQCLCKPGSVKCHNKFTAQVYVLTKDEGGRHTPFFNNYRPQFYFRTTDVTGVCELPAGTEMCMPGDNVEMTVELIHPVAMEQGLRFAIREGGRTVGSGRVVSIVE
;
A
#
# COMPACT_ATOMS: atom_id res chain seq x y z
N ALA A 1 0.01 -10.67 5.43
CA ALA A 1 -0.01 -9.98 6.76
C ALA A 1 -0.29 -11.02 7.84
N ILE A 2 0.10 -10.75 9.09
CA ILE A 2 -0.29 -11.60 10.23
C ILE A 2 -1.43 -10.89 10.98
N LEU A 3 -2.62 -11.49 11.02
CA LEU A 3 -3.75 -11.00 11.80
C LEU A 3 -3.70 -11.64 13.19
N VAL A 4 -3.61 -10.80 14.23
CA VAL A 4 -3.60 -11.29 15.61
C VAL A 4 -4.97 -11.07 16.24
N VAL A 5 -5.59 -12.13 16.73
CA VAL A 5 -6.89 -12.10 17.41
C VAL A 5 -6.73 -12.73 18.79
N ALA A 6 -7.24 -12.10 19.84
CA ALA A 6 -7.18 -12.69 21.17
C ALA A 6 -8.31 -13.70 21.35
N ALA A 7 -7.99 -14.93 21.73
CA ALA A 7 -8.95 -16.00 22.02
C ALA A 7 -9.98 -15.60 23.11
N THR A 8 -9.58 -14.74 24.05
CA THR A 8 -10.46 -14.25 25.12
C THR A 8 -11.52 -13.26 24.64
N ASP A 9 -11.22 -12.52 23.57
CA ASP A 9 -12.00 -11.36 23.14
C ASP A 9 -12.75 -11.66 21.82
N GLY A 10 -12.26 -12.62 21.03
CA GLY A 10 -12.80 -12.99 19.73
C GLY A 10 -12.64 -11.88 18.69
N VAL A 11 -13.53 -11.90 17.69
CA VAL A 11 -13.56 -10.89 16.62
C VAL A 11 -14.10 -9.57 17.15
N MET A 12 -13.26 -8.52 17.05
CA MET A 12 -13.60 -7.16 17.48
C MET A 12 -13.75 -6.21 16.29
N ALA A 13 -14.26 -5.00 16.54
CA ALA A 13 -14.43 -3.96 15.52
C ALA A 13 -13.12 -3.67 14.75
N GLN A 14 -11.98 -3.60 15.45
CA GLN A 14 -10.68 -3.38 14.82
C GLN A 14 -10.23 -4.57 13.97
N THR A 15 -10.61 -5.81 14.32
CA THR A 15 -10.32 -7.01 13.51
C THR A 15 -10.99 -6.88 12.14
N ARG A 16 -12.27 -6.50 12.14
CA ARG A 16 -13.06 -6.22 10.93
C ARG A 16 -12.45 -5.10 10.09
N GLU A 17 -12.13 -3.98 10.72
CA GLU A 17 -11.52 -2.83 10.06
C GLU A 17 -10.17 -3.19 9.39
N HIS A 18 -9.29 -3.90 10.10
CA HIS A 18 -7.99 -4.27 9.54
C HIS A 18 -8.08 -5.25 8.37
N ILE A 19 -9.01 -6.21 8.38
CA ILE A 19 -9.20 -7.13 7.24
C ILE A 19 -9.70 -6.36 6.03
N LEU A 20 -10.72 -5.51 6.21
CA LEU A 20 -11.23 -4.64 5.14
C LEU A 20 -10.13 -3.76 4.55
N LEU A 21 -9.39 -3.04 5.40
CA LEU A 21 -8.32 -2.16 4.97
C LEU A 21 -7.22 -2.95 4.24
N SER A 22 -6.86 -4.14 4.75
CA SER A 22 -5.88 -5.04 4.11
C SER A 22 -6.29 -5.38 2.68
N ARG A 23 -7.57 -5.71 2.45
CA ARG A 23 -8.10 -5.96 1.10
C ARG A 23 -7.99 -4.73 0.21
N GLN A 24 -8.37 -3.56 0.73
CA GLN A 24 -8.36 -2.31 -0.01
C GLN A 24 -6.94 -1.89 -0.43
N VAL A 25 -5.97 -2.00 0.47
CA VAL A 25 -4.55 -1.68 0.16
C VAL A 25 -3.85 -2.78 -0.63
N GLY A 26 -4.51 -3.92 -0.86
CA GLY A 26 -4.04 -4.98 -1.75
C GLY A 26 -3.12 -5.99 -1.09
N VAL A 27 -3.26 -6.21 0.21
CA VAL A 27 -2.63 -7.35 0.89
C VAL A 27 -3.24 -8.64 0.30
N PRO A 28 -2.42 -9.52 -0.32
CA PRO A 28 -2.95 -10.68 -1.03
C PRO A 28 -3.20 -11.89 -0.12
N TYR A 29 -2.44 -12.03 0.97
CA TYR A 29 -2.51 -13.19 1.87
C TYR A 29 -2.51 -12.73 3.34
N ILE A 30 -3.29 -13.43 4.16
CA ILE A 30 -3.33 -13.29 5.61
C ILE A 30 -3.01 -14.65 6.23
N VAL A 31 -2.21 -14.65 7.29
CA VAL A 31 -2.05 -15.75 8.24
C VAL A 31 -2.61 -15.27 9.57
N VAL A 32 -3.31 -16.12 10.31
CA VAL A 32 -3.93 -15.74 11.59
C VAL A 32 -3.14 -16.34 12.75
N PHE A 33 -2.92 -15.53 13.78
CA PHE A 33 -2.44 -15.99 15.08
C PHE A 33 -3.51 -15.73 16.14
N MET A 34 -4.17 -16.79 16.62
CA MET A 34 -5.11 -16.72 17.73
C MET A 34 -4.32 -16.75 19.05
N ASN A 35 -4.10 -15.56 19.61
CA ASN A 35 -3.26 -15.32 20.76
C ASN A 35 -4.04 -15.47 22.10
N LYS A 36 -3.31 -15.55 23.21
CA LYS A 36 -3.84 -15.72 24.58
C LYS A 36 -4.60 -17.04 24.79
N CYS A 37 -4.26 -18.10 24.05
CA CYS A 37 -4.88 -19.42 24.26
C CYS A 37 -4.54 -20.01 25.63
N ASP A 38 -3.49 -19.54 26.30
CA ASP A 38 -3.15 -19.90 27.69
C ASP A 38 -4.18 -19.40 28.73
N MET A 39 -5.09 -18.51 28.33
CA MET A 39 -6.13 -17.93 29.19
C MET A 39 -7.51 -18.55 28.92
N VAL A 40 -7.62 -19.51 28.00
CA VAL A 40 -8.88 -20.13 27.58
C VAL A 40 -8.77 -21.64 27.70
N ASP A 41 -9.45 -22.20 28.70
CA ASP A 41 -9.42 -23.64 28.98
C ASP A 41 -10.49 -24.44 28.21
N ASP A 42 -11.44 -23.76 27.55
CA ASP A 42 -12.58 -24.37 26.85
C ASP A 42 -12.29 -24.51 25.35
N PRO A 43 -12.12 -25.75 24.84
CA PRO A 43 -11.89 -25.98 23.41
C PRO A 43 -13.04 -25.53 22.52
N GLU A 44 -14.29 -25.58 22.99
CA GLU A 44 -15.46 -25.17 22.19
C GLU A 44 -15.44 -23.65 21.92
N LEU A 45 -14.92 -22.86 22.88
CA LEU A 45 -14.75 -21.42 22.70
C LEU A 45 -13.66 -21.10 21.67
N LEU A 46 -12.55 -21.85 21.67
CA LEU A 46 -11.48 -21.69 20.69
C LEU A 46 -11.96 -22.01 19.27
N GLU A 47 -12.71 -23.09 19.11
CA GLU A 47 -13.33 -23.46 17.84
C GLU A 47 -14.33 -22.39 17.35
N LEU A 48 -15.14 -21.84 18.25
CA LEU A 48 -16.07 -20.76 17.93
C LEU A 48 -15.34 -19.50 17.44
N VAL A 49 -14.30 -19.07 18.14
CA VAL A 49 -13.51 -17.89 17.75
C VAL A 49 -12.83 -18.13 16.40
N GLU A 50 -12.28 -19.31 16.16
CA GLU A 50 -11.70 -19.66 14.87
C GLU A 50 -12.74 -19.58 13.75
N MET A 51 -13.94 -20.13 13.96
CA MET A 51 -15.04 -20.06 13.00
C MET A 51 -15.43 -18.61 12.69
N GLU A 52 -15.57 -17.74 13.69
CA GLU A 52 -15.87 -16.32 13.49
C GLU A 52 -14.78 -15.59 12.69
N ILE A 53 -13.50 -15.93 12.92
CA ILE A 53 -12.38 -15.36 12.15
C ILE A 53 -12.47 -15.80 10.68
N ARG A 54 -12.73 -17.08 10.42
CA ARG A 54 -12.84 -17.62 9.06
C ARG A 54 -14.02 -16.99 8.30
N ASP A 55 -15.17 -16.89 8.95
CA ASP A 55 -16.35 -16.21 8.39
C ASP A 55 -16.05 -14.76 8.03
N LEU A 56 -15.34 -14.03 8.90
CA LEU A 56 -14.95 -12.65 8.65
C LEU A 56 -13.95 -12.51 7.49
N LEU A 57 -13.00 -13.44 7.37
CA LEU A 57 -12.07 -13.47 6.24
C LEU A 57 -12.85 -13.70 4.92
N ASN A 58 -13.78 -14.66 4.91
CA ASN A 58 -14.65 -14.94 3.78
C ASN A 58 -15.53 -13.73 3.41
N GLU A 59 -16.08 -13.01 4.40
CA GLU A 59 -16.87 -11.78 4.21
C GLU A 59 -16.10 -10.72 3.38
N TYR A 60 -14.79 -10.62 3.58
CA TYR A 60 -13.93 -9.66 2.87
C TYR A 60 -13.08 -10.29 1.75
N GLU A 61 -13.54 -11.41 1.20
CA GLU A 61 -12.94 -12.07 0.02
C GLU A 61 -11.49 -12.56 0.23
N PHE A 62 -11.14 -12.90 1.46
CA PHE A 62 -9.98 -13.75 1.76
C PHE A 62 -10.44 -15.22 1.83
N PRO A 63 -9.56 -16.19 1.53
CA PRO A 63 -9.88 -17.62 1.61
C PRO A 63 -9.91 -18.06 3.09
N GLY A 64 -10.95 -17.70 3.82
CA GLY A 64 -11.06 -17.94 5.26
C GLY A 64 -10.98 -19.42 5.62
N ASP A 65 -11.59 -20.29 4.82
CA ASP A 65 -11.62 -21.74 5.08
C ASP A 65 -10.23 -22.39 4.97
N ASP A 66 -9.39 -21.88 4.07
CA ASP A 66 -8.04 -22.42 3.83
C ASP A 66 -6.94 -21.68 4.60
N THR A 67 -7.23 -20.48 5.11
CA THR A 67 -6.24 -19.64 5.81
C THR A 67 -5.68 -20.36 7.04
N PRO A 68 -4.35 -20.41 7.23
CA PRO A 68 -3.75 -20.96 8.44
C PRO A 68 -4.14 -20.14 9.67
N VAL A 69 -4.64 -20.81 10.70
CA VAL A 69 -4.96 -20.24 12.02
C VAL A 69 -4.14 -20.97 13.07
N ILE A 70 -3.18 -20.26 13.65
CA ILE A 70 -2.26 -20.84 14.63
C ILE A 70 -2.70 -20.40 16.01
N GLN A 71 -3.05 -21.37 16.85
CA GLN A 71 -3.48 -21.14 18.23
C GLN A 71 -2.25 -21.12 19.16
N GLY A 72 -2.06 -20.03 19.88
CA GLY A 72 -0.84 -19.83 20.66
C GLY A 72 -0.95 -18.82 21.80
N SER A 73 0.17 -18.67 22.51
CA SER A 73 0.37 -17.64 23.53
C SER A 73 1.71 -16.97 23.29
N ALA A 74 1.68 -15.76 22.72
CA ALA A 74 2.88 -14.97 22.49
C ALA A 74 3.59 -14.60 23.81
N LEU A 75 2.83 -14.43 24.90
CA LEU A 75 3.42 -14.13 26.20
C LEU A 75 4.22 -15.32 26.73
N LYS A 76 3.61 -16.52 26.75
CA LYS A 76 4.29 -17.73 27.23
C LYS A 76 5.47 -18.11 26.35
N ALA A 77 5.35 -17.94 25.04
CA ALA A 77 6.46 -18.13 24.11
C ALA A 77 7.63 -17.18 24.37
N LEU A 78 7.34 -15.94 24.79
CA LEU A 78 8.39 -14.97 25.14
C LEU A 78 9.06 -15.31 26.47
N GLU A 79 8.29 -15.80 27.45
CA GLU A 79 8.77 -16.23 28.77
C GLU A 79 9.64 -17.50 28.68
N ASP A 80 9.25 -18.45 27.84
CA ASP A 80 10.00 -19.69 27.57
C ASP A 80 9.99 -20.03 26.06
N PRO A 81 10.97 -19.49 25.30
CA PRO A 81 11.05 -19.72 23.86
C PRO A 81 11.33 -21.18 23.45
N SER A 82 11.74 -22.04 24.38
CA SER A 82 11.99 -23.46 24.14
C SER A 82 10.85 -24.37 24.61
N GLY A 83 9.78 -23.77 25.16
CA GLY A 83 8.58 -24.48 25.59
C GLY A 83 7.56 -24.65 24.47
N GLU A 84 6.44 -25.30 24.80
CA GLU A 84 5.35 -25.63 23.86
C GLU A 84 4.76 -24.40 23.13
N TRP A 85 4.75 -23.24 23.79
CA TRP A 85 4.27 -22.00 23.19
C TRP A 85 5.31 -21.37 22.25
N GLY A 86 6.60 -21.61 22.49
CA GLY A 86 7.68 -21.28 21.57
C GLY A 86 7.53 -22.03 20.24
N ASP A 87 7.18 -23.32 20.32
CA ASP A 87 6.91 -24.15 19.13
C ASP A 87 5.75 -23.58 18.29
N LYS A 88 4.72 -22.98 18.92
CA LYS A 88 3.63 -22.30 18.20
C LYS A 88 4.07 -21.06 17.43
N ILE A 89 5.15 -20.39 17.85
CA ILE A 89 5.72 -19.27 17.08
C ILE A 89 6.48 -19.80 15.87
N ILE A 90 7.17 -20.93 16.00
CA ILE A 90 7.81 -21.60 14.86
C ILE A 90 6.75 -22.06 13.86
N GLU A 91 5.68 -22.71 14.33
CA GLU A 91 4.53 -23.10 13.50
C GLU A 91 3.90 -21.91 12.76
N LEU A 92 3.76 -20.75 13.43
CA LEU A 92 3.30 -19.52 12.77
C LEU A 92 4.23 -19.08 11.65
N MET A 93 5.55 -19.13 11.86
CA MET A 93 6.52 -18.72 10.85
C MET A 93 6.61 -19.71 9.70
N ASP A 94 6.52 -21.02 9.98
CA ASP A 94 6.44 -22.06 8.95
C ASP A 94 5.18 -21.87 8.09
N ALA A 95 4.03 -21.57 8.72
CA ALA A 95 2.81 -21.25 7.99
C ALA A 95 2.95 -19.97 7.15
N VAL A 96 3.69 -18.96 7.61
CA VAL A 96 4.00 -17.77 6.81
C VAL A 96 4.83 -18.13 5.58
N ASP A 97 5.88 -18.95 5.75
CA ASP A 97 6.77 -19.37 4.68
C ASP A 97 6.06 -20.25 3.63
N GLU A 98 5.13 -21.11 4.05
CA GLU A 98 4.36 -21.99 3.15
C GLU A 98 3.17 -21.30 2.49
N TRP A 99 2.45 -20.45 3.23
CA TRP A 99 1.19 -19.85 2.78
C TRP A 99 1.38 -18.58 1.97
N ILE A 100 2.39 -17.77 2.32
CA ILE A 100 2.64 -16.50 1.63
C ILE A 100 3.69 -16.78 0.55
N PRO A 101 3.30 -16.84 -0.74
CA PRO A 101 4.26 -17.07 -1.80
C PRO A 101 5.28 -15.93 -1.83
N ASP A 102 6.51 -16.28 -2.22
CA ASP A 102 7.53 -15.29 -2.52
C ASP A 102 6.94 -14.24 -3.49
N PRO A 103 7.03 -12.95 -3.16
CA PRO A 103 6.50 -11.92 -4.03
C PRO A 103 7.25 -12.00 -5.36
N VAL A 104 6.49 -12.18 -6.45
CA VAL A 104 7.05 -12.13 -7.79
C VAL A 104 7.54 -10.70 -8.03
N ARG A 105 8.85 -10.50 -7.96
CA ARG A 105 9.47 -9.21 -8.28
C ARG A 105 9.20 -8.92 -9.76
N GLU A 106 8.54 -7.81 -10.04
CA GLU A 106 8.18 -7.44 -11.41
C GLU A 106 9.39 -6.87 -12.19
N THR A 107 10.52 -7.59 -12.21
CA THR A 107 11.82 -7.14 -12.76
C THR A 107 11.81 -6.93 -14.27
N ASP A 108 10.93 -7.64 -14.99
CA ASP A 108 10.80 -7.56 -16.45
C ASP A 108 9.98 -6.36 -16.92
N LYS A 109 9.34 -5.63 -16.01
CA LYS A 109 8.59 -4.41 -16.34
C LYS A 109 9.52 -3.20 -16.50
N PRO A 110 9.07 -2.13 -17.17
CA PRO A 110 9.82 -0.88 -17.20
C PRO A 110 10.06 -0.34 -15.79
N PHE A 111 11.30 0.09 -15.53
CA PHE A 111 11.70 0.65 -14.24
C PHE A 111 10.76 1.78 -13.78
N LEU A 112 10.34 1.71 -12.52
CA LEU A 112 9.59 2.75 -11.84
C LEU A 112 9.93 2.74 -10.35
N MET A 113 10.31 3.90 -9.83
CA MET A 113 10.61 4.13 -8.42
C MET A 113 9.97 5.45 -7.96
N PRO A 114 8.95 5.40 -7.08
CA PRO A 114 8.40 6.60 -6.47
C PRO A 114 9.44 7.27 -5.57
N VAL A 115 9.54 8.60 -5.64
CA VAL A 115 10.47 9.38 -4.82
C VAL A 115 9.84 9.60 -3.45
N GLU A 116 10.51 9.11 -2.42
CA GLU A 116 10.12 9.25 -1.01
C GLU A 116 10.81 10.45 -0.34
N ASP A 117 12.10 10.67 -0.66
CA ASP A 117 12.88 11.80 -0.14
C ASP A 117 14.03 12.16 -1.09
N VAL A 118 14.60 13.36 -0.92
CA VAL A 118 15.65 13.93 -1.76
C VAL A 118 16.73 14.60 -0.91
N PHE A 119 17.96 14.12 -1.06
CA PHE A 119 19.13 14.61 -0.34
C PHE A 119 20.18 15.19 -1.30
N THR A 120 20.99 16.11 -0.79
CA THR A 120 22.22 16.53 -1.47
C THR A 120 23.41 15.96 -0.71
N ILE A 121 24.23 15.16 -1.38
CA ILE A 121 25.52 14.72 -0.84
C ILE A 121 26.60 15.66 -1.36
N THR A 122 27.26 16.37 -0.44
CA THR A 122 28.35 17.29 -0.75
C THR A 122 29.43 16.60 -1.58
N GLY A 123 29.73 17.17 -2.76
CA GLY A 123 30.74 16.63 -3.67
C GLY A 123 30.30 15.45 -4.54
N ARG A 124 29.08 14.90 -4.37
CA ARG A 124 28.52 13.86 -5.24
C ARG A 124 27.33 14.35 -6.06
N GLY A 125 26.38 15.06 -5.44
CA GLY A 125 25.18 15.55 -6.13
C GLY A 125 23.88 15.21 -5.40
N THR A 126 22.77 15.23 -6.15
CA THR A 126 21.43 14.96 -5.64
C THR A 126 21.10 13.48 -5.67
N VAL A 127 20.61 12.96 -4.55
CA VAL A 127 20.17 11.58 -4.40
C VAL A 127 18.67 11.56 -4.13
N ALA A 128 17.92 10.83 -4.95
CA ALA A 128 16.52 10.52 -4.71
C ALA A 128 16.40 9.13 -4.09
N THR A 129 15.68 9.01 -2.98
CA THR A 129 15.45 7.72 -2.31
C THR A 129 14.04 7.22 -2.53
N GLY A 130 13.89 5.91 -2.62
CA GLY A 130 12.59 5.25 -2.66
C GLY A 130 12.69 3.76 -2.82
N ARG A 131 11.57 3.08 -2.68
CA ARG A 131 11.44 1.67 -3.06
C ARG A 131 11.23 1.54 -4.57
N VAL A 132 12.00 0.67 -5.22
CA VAL A 132 11.75 0.29 -6.62
C VAL A 132 10.43 -0.48 -6.67
N GLU A 133 9.41 0.09 -7.32
CA GLU A 133 8.09 -0.53 -7.43
C GLU A 133 8.12 -1.70 -8.41
N ARG A 134 8.79 -1.51 -9.56
CA ARG A 134 8.91 -2.50 -10.62
C ARG A 134 10.13 -2.25 -11.50
N GLY A 135 10.50 -3.26 -12.27
CA GLY A 135 11.62 -3.24 -13.19
C GLY A 135 12.98 -3.34 -12.52
N THR A 136 14.00 -3.07 -13.32
CA THR A 136 15.41 -3.07 -12.91
C THR A 136 16.06 -1.77 -13.38
N LEU A 137 16.92 -1.20 -12.53
CA LEU A 137 17.72 -0.02 -12.80
C LEU A 137 19.20 -0.41 -12.74
N HIS A 138 19.94 -0.09 -13.78
CA HIS A 138 21.39 -0.29 -13.82
C HIS A 138 22.12 1.05 -13.68
N LEU A 139 23.36 0.97 -13.21
CA LEU A 139 24.25 2.12 -13.23
C LEU A 139 24.42 2.67 -14.66
N ASN A 140 24.30 3.98 -14.80
CA ASN A 140 24.32 4.74 -16.06
C ASN A 140 23.05 4.65 -16.92
N ASP A 141 21.97 4.04 -16.43
CA ASP A 141 20.68 4.12 -17.11
C ASP A 141 20.16 5.57 -17.17
N GLU A 142 19.55 5.92 -18.30
CA GLU A 142 18.76 7.14 -18.44
C GLU A 142 17.38 6.92 -17.82
N VAL A 143 16.94 7.88 -17.02
CA VAL A 143 15.62 7.90 -16.37
C VAL A 143 14.93 9.24 -16.61
N GLU A 144 13.60 9.22 -16.56
CA GLU A 144 12.77 10.42 -16.52
C GLU A 144 12.31 10.68 -15.08
N ILE A 145 12.32 11.96 -14.70
CA ILE A 145 11.67 12.48 -13.50
C ILE A 145 10.31 13.01 -13.95
N ILE A 146 9.24 12.42 -13.40
CA ILE A 146 7.87 12.71 -13.81
C ILE A 146 6.94 12.94 -12.60
N GLY A 147 5.86 13.70 -12.83
CA GLY A 147 4.83 14.02 -11.84
C GLY A 147 5.04 15.38 -11.17
N ILE A 148 3.95 15.91 -10.61
CA ILE A 148 3.81 17.22 -9.95
C ILE A 148 4.01 18.41 -10.89
N HIS A 149 5.11 18.42 -11.63
CA HIS A 149 5.41 19.40 -12.68
C HIS A 149 5.00 18.87 -14.05
N GLU A 150 4.64 19.79 -14.96
CA GLU A 150 4.31 19.44 -16.36
C GLU A 150 5.55 19.01 -17.16
N ASP A 151 6.72 19.56 -16.83
CA ASP A 151 7.96 19.28 -17.52
C ASP A 151 8.53 17.90 -17.14
N VAL A 152 8.73 17.05 -18.15
CA VAL A 152 9.46 15.79 -18.00
C VAL A 152 10.96 16.06 -18.15
N ARG A 153 11.74 15.72 -17.12
CA ARG A 153 13.21 15.87 -17.16
C ARG A 153 13.89 14.53 -17.31
N LYS A 154 14.85 14.46 -18.23
CA LYS A 154 15.76 13.31 -18.36
C LYS A 154 17.04 13.52 -17.57
N THR A 155 17.52 12.45 -16.96
CA THR A 155 18.82 12.41 -16.28
C THR A 155 19.43 11.01 -16.37
N VAL A 156 20.69 10.88 -15.98
CA VAL A 156 21.41 9.60 -15.93
C VAL A 156 21.70 9.26 -14.47
N VAL A 157 21.41 8.02 -14.09
CA VAL A 157 21.75 7.50 -12.76
C VAL A 157 23.24 7.19 -12.71
N THR A 158 23.96 7.87 -11.82
CA THR A 158 25.43 7.78 -11.70
C THR A 158 25.90 7.06 -10.45
N GLY A 159 24.96 6.59 -9.64
CA GLY A 159 25.22 5.79 -8.45
C GLY A 159 23.93 5.20 -7.94
N ILE A 160 24.00 3.96 -7.48
CA ILE A 160 22.90 3.26 -6.80
C ILE A 160 23.46 2.81 -5.45
N GLU A 161 22.78 3.17 -4.37
CA GLU A 161 23.23 2.85 -3.01
C GLU A 161 22.10 2.24 -2.19
N MET A 162 22.39 1.18 -1.45
CA MET A 162 21.50 0.58 -0.45
C MET A 162 22.29 0.37 0.85
N PHE A 163 21.84 0.96 1.96
CA PHE A 163 22.49 0.81 3.28
C PHE A 163 24.03 1.02 3.27
N ARG A 164 24.51 2.11 2.66
CA ARG A 164 25.96 2.44 2.53
C ARG A 164 26.76 1.46 1.66
N LYS A 165 26.11 0.62 0.86
CA LYS A 165 26.74 -0.25 -0.13
C LYS A 165 26.40 0.27 -1.52
N LEU A 166 27.41 0.38 -2.37
CA LEU A 166 27.24 0.67 -3.78
C LEU A 166 26.77 -0.59 -4.49
N LEU A 167 25.80 -0.44 -5.39
CA LEU A 167 25.25 -1.50 -6.21
C LEU A 167 25.46 -1.17 -7.69
N ASP A 168 25.65 -2.19 -8.51
CA ASP A 168 25.70 -2.06 -9.97
C ASP A 168 24.29 -2.03 -10.58
N GLU A 169 23.31 -2.62 -9.88
CA GLU A 169 21.90 -2.67 -10.25
C GLU A 169 20.98 -2.63 -9.02
N ALA A 170 19.73 -2.27 -9.24
CA ALA A 170 18.64 -2.38 -8.27
C ALA A 170 17.39 -2.91 -8.95
N GLN A 171 16.60 -3.69 -8.21
CA GLN A 171 15.43 -4.37 -8.75
C GLN A 171 14.19 -4.11 -7.89
N ALA A 172 13.01 -4.46 -8.42
CA ALA A 172 11.74 -4.36 -7.71
C ALA A 172 11.83 -4.91 -6.27
N GLY A 173 11.35 -4.10 -5.30
CA GLY A 173 11.39 -4.38 -3.87
C GLY A 173 12.58 -3.76 -3.12
N ASP A 174 13.65 -3.37 -3.82
CA ASP A 174 14.82 -2.77 -3.22
C ASP A 174 14.55 -1.32 -2.77
N ASN A 175 15.01 -0.94 -1.57
CA ASN A 175 14.97 0.45 -1.10
C ASN A 175 16.34 1.08 -1.35
N ILE A 176 16.42 2.02 -2.28
CA ILE A 176 17.69 2.55 -2.78
C ILE A 176 17.77 4.07 -2.70
N GLY A 177 18.98 4.60 -2.78
CA GLY A 177 19.26 5.97 -3.18
C GLY A 177 19.86 5.99 -4.59
N ALA A 178 19.23 6.71 -5.52
CA ALA A 178 19.71 6.93 -6.88
C ALA A 178 20.35 8.31 -7.01
N LEU A 179 21.66 8.36 -7.33
CA LEU A 179 22.41 9.60 -7.56
C LEU A 179 22.18 10.10 -9.00
N LEU A 180 21.63 11.30 -9.13
CA LEU A 180 21.18 11.86 -10.41
C LEU A 180 22.16 12.87 -10.98
N ARG A 181 22.55 12.68 -12.24
CA ARG A 181 23.49 13.58 -12.92
C ARG A 181 22.84 14.92 -13.25
N GLY A 182 23.45 16.00 -12.79
CA GLY A 182 23.07 17.37 -13.20
C GLY A 182 21.65 17.75 -12.77
N VAL A 183 21.13 17.14 -11.71
CA VAL A 183 19.85 17.49 -11.08
C VAL A 183 20.16 18.15 -9.75
N GLN A 184 19.63 19.34 -9.52
CA GLN A 184 19.67 20.03 -8.23
C GLN A 184 18.52 19.54 -7.35
N ARG A 185 18.67 19.66 -6.03
CA ARG A 185 17.63 19.27 -5.07
C ARG A 185 16.30 20.01 -5.27
N THR A 186 16.33 21.21 -5.86
CA THR A 186 15.12 21.99 -6.17
C THR A 186 14.43 21.56 -7.47
N GLU A 187 15.01 20.63 -8.22
CA GLU A 187 14.52 20.16 -9.52
C GLU A 187 13.93 18.74 -9.43
N ILE A 188 13.87 18.19 -8.23
CA ILE A 188 13.23 16.91 -7.94
C ILE A 188 12.66 16.94 -6.51
N GLU A 189 11.46 16.43 -6.33
CA GLU A 189 10.79 16.41 -5.03
C GLU A 189 10.03 15.12 -4.75
N ARG A 190 9.65 14.93 -3.48
CA ARG A 190 8.80 13.83 -3.05
C ARG A 190 7.48 13.87 -3.82
N GLY A 191 6.98 12.70 -4.19
CA GLY A 191 5.74 12.56 -4.96
C GLY A 191 5.95 12.56 -6.47
N GLN A 192 7.15 12.85 -6.95
CA GLN A 192 7.56 12.50 -8.31
C GLN A 192 7.98 11.02 -8.39
N CYS A 193 8.18 10.52 -9.61
CA CYS A 193 8.70 9.18 -9.86
C CYS A 193 9.95 9.26 -10.76
N LEU A 194 10.91 8.37 -10.52
CA LEU A 194 11.91 8.02 -11.51
C LEU A 194 11.38 6.85 -12.34
N CYS A 195 11.38 6.96 -13.66
CA CYS A 195 10.94 5.87 -14.53
C CYS A 195 11.82 5.69 -15.76
N LYS A 196 11.74 4.51 -16.38
CA LYS A 196 12.30 4.29 -17.71
C LYS A 196 11.69 5.33 -18.68
N PRO A 197 12.48 5.99 -19.54
CA PRO A 197 11.98 7.04 -20.41
C PRO A 197 10.80 6.59 -21.28
N GLY A 198 9.73 7.38 -21.29
CA GLY A 198 8.50 7.14 -22.05
C GLY A 198 7.66 5.96 -21.58
N SER A 199 8.01 5.32 -20.45
CA SER A 199 7.29 4.13 -19.97
C SER A 199 6.04 4.46 -19.17
N VAL A 200 6.01 5.61 -18.48
CA VAL A 200 4.88 6.07 -17.68
C VAL A 200 4.58 7.50 -18.07
N LYS A 201 3.30 7.84 -18.16
CA LYS A 201 2.82 9.19 -18.47
C LYS A 201 2.17 9.80 -17.23
N CYS A 202 2.20 11.13 -17.18
CA CYS A 202 1.45 11.86 -16.18
C CYS A 202 0.11 12.31 -16.75
N HIS A 203 -0.90 12.23 -15.89
CA HIS A 203 -2.28 12.54 -16.19
C HIS A 203 -2.86 13.38 -15.05
N ASN A 204 -3.84 14.21 -15.37
CA ASN A 204 -4.55 15.02 -14.39
C ASN A 204 -6.03 14.65 -14.34
N LYS A 205 -6.56 13.91 -15.32
CA LYS A 205 -7.98 13.54 -15.33
C LYS A 205 -8.17 12.05 -15.60
N PHE A 206 -8.95 11.42 -14.73
CA PHE A 206 -9.20 9.99 -14.80
C PHE A 206 -10.59 9.65 -14.25
N THR A 207 -11.11 8.49 -14.64
CA THR A 207 -12.25 7.87 -13.97
C THR A 207 -11.74 6.85 -12.96
N ALA A 208 -12.45 6.71 -11.85
CA ALA A 208 -12.10 5.75 -10.81
C ALA A 208 -13.31 5.14 -10.16
N GLN A 209 -13.15 3.87 -9.76
CA GLN A 209 -14.04 3.21 -8.82
C GLN A 209 -13.54 3.53 -7.42
N VAL A 210 -14.42 4.08 -6.58
CA VAL A 210 -14.10 4.51 -5.23
C VAL A 210 -15.09 3.88 -4.25
N TYR A 211 -14.54 3.31 -3.20
CA TYR A 211 -15.26 2.97 -1.98
C TYR A 211 -15.13 4.11 -0.97
N VAL A 212 -16.25 4.60 -0.45
CA VAL A 212 -16.27 5.67 0.55
C VAL A 212 -16.36 5.05 1.94
N LEU A 213 -15.36 5.32 2.79
CA LEU A 213 -15.31 4.72 4.12
C LEU A 213 -16.44 5.28 5.00
N THR A 214 -17.12 4.38 5.68
CA THR A 214 -18.13 4.66 6.70
C THR A 214 -17.50 5.32 7.94
N LYS A 215 -18.34 5.84 8.82
CA LYS A 215 -17.91 6.36 10.13
C LYS A 215 -17.18 5.30 10.96
N ASP A 216 -17.68 4.07 10.94
CA ASP A 216 -17.17 3.00 11.81
C ASP A 216 -15.80 2.49 11.32
N GLU A 217 -15.47 2.73 10.05
CA GLU A 217 -14.16 2.52 9.43
C GLU A 217 -13.24 3.75 9.53
N GLY A 218 -13.59 4.73 10.37
CA GLY A 218 -12.81 5.96 10.57
C GLY A 218 -12.95 7.01 9.45
N GLY A 219 -13.87 6.79 8.51
CA GLY A 219 -14.15 7.64 7.36
C GLY A 219 -15.11 8.79 7.65
N ARG A 220 -16.08 8.98 6.76
CA ARG A 220 -17.00 10.13 6.80
C ARG A 220 -18.24 9.84 7.62
N HIS A 221 -18.76 10.87 8.28
CA HIS A 221 -20.07 10.85 8.92
C HIS A 221 -21.19 11.33 8.00
N THR A 222 -20.86 12.16 7.01
CA THR A 222 -21.80 12.87 6.15
C THR A 222 -21.47 12.62 4.68
N PRO A 223 -22.48 12.68 3.79
CA PRO A 223 -22.24 12.58 2.36
C PRO A 223 -21.32 13.67 1.83
N PHE A 224 -20.83 13.48 0.61
CA PHE A 224 -20.22 14.53 -0.20
C PHE A 224 -20.95 14.68 -1.54
N PHE A 225 -20.74 15.81 -2.19
CA PHE A 225 -21.41 16.24 -3.43
C PHE A 225 -20.38 16.52 -4.52
N ASN A 226 -20.83 16.84 -5.72
CA ASN A 226 -19.96 17.38 -6.78
C ASN A 226 -19.15 18.59 -6.31
N ASN A 227 -17.95 18.74 -6.87
CA ASN A 227 -16.94 19.72 -6.44
C ASN A 227 -16.36 19.44 -5.05
N TYR A 228 -16.47 18.21 -4.56
CA TYR A 228 -15.72 17.76 -3.39
C TYR A 228 -14.21 17.81 -3.69
N ARG A 229 -13.41 18.39 -2.77
CA ARG A 229 -11.97 18.65 -2.98
C ARG A 229 -11.05 18.01 -1.94
N PRO A 230 -10.96 16.68 -1.87
CA PRO A 230 -10.07 16.00 -0.95
C PRO A 230 -8.62 15.96 -1.48
N GLN A 231 -7.72 15.42 -0.65
CA GLN A 231 -6.38 15.03 -1.08
C GLN A 231 -6.38 13.58 -1.57
N PHE A 232 -5.79 13.33 -2.73
CA PHE A 232 -5.57 12.01 -3.30
C PHE A 232 -4.12 11.58 -3.07
N TYR A 233 -3.94 10.34 -2.65
CA TYR A 233 -2.64 9.76 -2.35
C TYR A 233 -2.32 8.66 -3.35
N PHE A 234 -1.40 8.94 -4.25
CA PHE A 234 -0.85 7.99 -5.22
C PHE A 234 0.59 7.70 -4.85
N ARG A 235 0.91 6.49 -4.40
CA ARG A 235 2.26 6.14 -3.92
C ARG A 235 2.76 7.15 -2.87
N THR A 236 3.72 8.01 -3.23
CA THR A 236 4.31 9.06 -2.39
C THR A 236 3.75 10.45 -2.67
N THR A 237 2.94 10.60 -3.72
CA THR A 237 2.31 11.85 -4.15
C THR A 237 1.04 12.11 -3.36
N ASP A 238 0.93 13.30 -2.77
CA ASP A 238 -0.30 13.88 -2.25
C ASP A 238 -0.71 15.07 -3.12
N VAL A 239 -1.92 15.01 -3.66
CA VAL A 239 -2.40 16.04 -4.60
C VAL A 239 -3.89 16.30 -4.40
N THR A 240 -4.29 17.57 -4.44
CA THR A 240 -5.71 17.92 -4.37
C THR A 240 -6.41 17.54 -5.66
N GLY A 241 -7.58 16.92 -5.58
CA GLY A 241 -8.41 16.62 -6.74
C GLY A 241 -9.84 17.11 -6.55
N VAL A 242 -10.56 17.29 -7.64
CA VAL A 242 -11.98 17.65 -7.66
C VAL A 242 -12.78 16.43 -8.12
N CYS A 243 -13.76 16.01 -7.33
CA CYS A 243 -14.65 14.89 -7.66
C CYS A 243 -15.87 15.38 -8.46
N GLU A 244 -16.16 14.66 -9.54
CA GLU A 244 -17.38 14.76 -10.33
C GLU A 244 -18.08 13.39 -10.38
N LEU A 245 -19.24 13.33 -9.73
CA LEU A 245 -20.15 12.19 -9.68
C LEU A 245 -20.87 12.01 -11.02
N PRO A 246 -21.34 10.79 -11.33
CA PRO A 246 -22.08 10.50 -12.55
C PRO A 246 -23.36 11.33 -12.66
N ALA A 247 -23.81 11.54 -13.90
CA ALA A 247 -25.10 12.18 -14.15
C ALA A 247 -26.24 11.42 -13.44
N GLY A 248 -27.04 12.15 -12.65
CA GLY A 248 -28.12 11.57 -11.85
C GLY A 248 -27.73 11.21 -10.41
N THR A 249 -26.44 11.25 -10.07
CA THR A 249 -25.96 11.05 -8.69
C THR A 249 -25.69 12.42 -8.04
N GLU A 250 -26.57 12.84 -7.14
CA GLU A 250 -26.42 14.14 -6.45
C GLU A 250 -25.40 14.11 -5.33
N MET A 251 -25.31 12.98 -4.61
CA MET A 251 -24.44 12.81 -3.45
C MET A 251 -23.96 11.37 -3.33
N CYS A 252 -22.83 11.19 -2.64
CA CYS A 252 -22.29 9.89 -2.29
C CYS A 252 -22.29 9.72 -0.78
N MET A 253 -22.87 8.63 -0.28
CA MET A 253 -22.95 8.32 1.14
C MET A 253 -21.70 7.55 1.60
N PRO A 254 -21.32 7.67 2.89
CA PRO A 254 -20.36 6.75 3.49
C PRO A 254 -20.87 5.30 3.38
N GLY A 255 -20.03 4.39 2.89
CA GLY A 255 -20.35 3.00 2.58
C GLY A 255 -20.64 2.72 1.10
N ASP A 256 -20.81 3.74 0.27
CA ASP A 256 -21.10 3.56 -1.15
C ASP A 256 -19.86 3.15 -1.96
N ASN A 257 -20.11 2.37 -3.00
CA ASN A 257 -19.19 2.16 -4.11
C ASN A 257 -19.65 3.01 -5.29
N VAL A 258 -18.84 3.99 -5.70
CA VAL A 258 -19.19 4.95 -6.75
C VAL A 258 -18.10 5.01 -7.81
N GLU A 259 -18.51 5.04 -9.07
CA GLU A 259 -17.63 5.45 -10.17
C GLU A 259 -17.67 6.98 -10.27
N MET A 260 -16.53 7.65 -10.27
CA MET A 260 -16.46 9.11 -10.38
C MET A 260 -15.33 9.55 -11.30
N THR A 261 -15.45 10.74 -11.87
CA THR A 261 -14.35 11.43 -12.55
C THR A 261 -13.61 12.30 -11.55
N VAL A 262 -12.28 12.31 -11.62
CA VAL A 262 -11.41 13.11 -10.76
C VAL A 262 -10.49 13.95 -11.62
N GLU A 263 -10.41 15.24 -11.30
CA GLU A 263 -9.47 16.19 -11.89
C GLU A 263 -8.48 16.69 -10.83
N LEU A 264 -7.20 16.37 -11.00
CA LEU A 264 -6.10 16.72 -10.11
C LEU A 264 -5.54 18.09 -10.45
N ILE A 265 -5.14 18.87 -9.44
CA ILE A 265 -4.54 20.19 -9.65
C ILE A 265 -3.12 20.13 -10.25
N HIS A 266 -2.47 18.97 -10.15
CA HIS A 266 -1.14 18.70 -10.68
C HIS A 266 -1.12 17.33 -11.38
N PRO A 267 -0.32 17.18 -12.45
CA PRO A 267 -0.21 15.91 -13.16
C PRO A 267 0.48 14.85 -12.30
N VAL A 268 -0.05 13.62 -12.28
CA VAL A 268 0.50 12.50 -11.52
C VAL A 268 0.82 11.34 -12.45
N ALA A 269 1.97 10.69 -12.20
CA ALA A 269 2.34 9.46 -12.89
C ALA A 269 1.33 8.34 -12.58
N MET A 270 0.45 8.03 -13.53
CA MET A 270 -0.64 7.07 -13.30
C MET A 270 -0.90 6.18 -14.49
N GLU A 271 -1.47 5.01 -14.21
CA GLU A 271 -1.86 4.01 -15.19
C GLU A 271 -3.19 3.41 -14.77
N GLN A 272 -3.89 2.81 -15.74
CA GLN A 272 -5.09 2.05 -15.45
C GLN A 272 -4.81 0.98 -14.39
N GLY A 273 -5.67 0.94 -13.38
CA GLY A 273 -5.58 0.00 -12.29
C GLY A 273 -4.72 0.44 -11.12
N LEU A 274 -4.05 1.60 -11.18
CA LEU A 274 -3.35 2.20 -10.04
C LEU A 274 -4.32 2.44 -8.89
N ARG A 275 -3.95 1.99 -7.68
CA ARG A 275 -4.73 2.22 -6.46
C ARG A 275 -4.32 3.53 -5.80
N PHE A 276 -5.26 4.14 -5.10
CA PHE A 276 -5.06 5.38 -4.36
C PHE A 276 -5.95 5.46 -3.13
N ALA A 277 -5.57 6.31 -2.18
CA ALA A 277 -6.41 6.66 -1.03
C ALA A 277 -6.90 8.10 -1.14
N ILE A 278 -8.06 8.38 -0.59
CA ILE A 278 -8.64 9.73 -0.49
C ILE A 278 -8.60 10.14 0.97
N ARG A 279 -8.04 11.32 1.26
CA ARG A 279 -7.93 11.85 2.62
C ARG A 279 -8.48 13.27 2.74
N GLU A 280 -9.08 13.55 3.88
CA GLU A 280 -9.57 14.87 4.28
C GLU A 280 -9.30 15.08 5.77
N GLY A 281 -8.81 16.27 6.15
CA GLY A 281 -8.62 16.62 7.57
C GLY A 281 -7.69 15.63 8.31
N GLY A 282 -6.75 15.00 7.61
CA GLY A 282 -5.84 14.00 8.16
C GLY A 282 -6.42 12.58 8.27
N ARG A 283 -7.67 12.34 7.88
CA ARG A 283 -8.33 11.01 7.92
C ARG A 283 -8.47 10.42 6.52
N THR A 284 -8.43 9.10 6.41
CA THR A 284 -8.78 8.39 5.18
C THR A 284 -10.30 8.31 5.06
N VAL A 285 -10.84 8.82 3.97
CA VAL A 285 -12.28 8.93 3.72
C VAL A 285 -12.74 8.08 2.55
N GLY A 286 -11.81 7.57 1.74
CA GLY A 286 -12.10 6.69 0.62
C GLY A 286 -10.88 5.91 0.16
N SER A 287 -11.12 4.82 -0.54
CA SER A 287 -10.11 4.02 -1.25
C SER A 287 -10.57 3.82 -2.68
N GLY A 288 -9.67 3.93 -3.65
CA GLY A 288 -10.05 3.89 -5.05
C GLY A 288 -9.02 3.24 -5.96
N ARG A 289 -9.48 2.94 -7.17
CA ARG A 289 -8.65 2.42 -8.25
C ARG A 289 -8.98 3.15 -9.55
N VAL A 290 -7.94 3.56 -10.27
CA VAL A 290 -8.07 4.18 -11.60
C VAL A 290 -8.69 3.18 -12.56
N VAL A 291 -9.81 3.53 -13.17
CA VAL A 291 -10.55 2.70 -14.14
C VAL A 291 -10.13 3.03 -15.57
N SER A 292 -10.09 4.32 -15.91
CA SER A 292 -9.60 4.79 -17.21
C SER A 292 -8.96 6.17 -17.10
N ILE A 293 -8.03 6.45 -18.03
CA ILE A 293 -7.38 7.75 -18.15
C ILE A 293 -8.15 8.59 -19.16
N VAL A 294 -8.44 9.85 -18.82
CA VAL A 294 -9.17 10.79 -19.67
C VAL A 294 -8.21 11.80 -20.29
N GLU A 295 -7.35 12.43 -19.47
CA GLU A 295 -6.35 13.43 -19.88
C GLU A 295 -5.01 13.22 -19.17
#